data_AF-A0A9N9P8Z4-F1
#
_entry.id   AF-A0A9N9P8Z4-F1
#
_cell.length_a   1.000
_cell.length_b   1.000
_cell.length_c   1.000
_cell.angle_alpha   90.00
_cell.angle_beta   90.00
_cell.angle_gamma   90.00
#
_symmetry.space_group_name_H-M   'P 1'
#
loop_
_entity.id
_entity.type
_entity.pdbx_description
1 polymer ?
#
loop_
_entity_poly.entity_id
_entity_poly.type
_entity_poly.pdbx_seq_one_letter_code
_entity_poly.pdbx_strand_id
1 'polypeptide(L)'
;LDTVILDKKSLYKNVLTKLDWNKLRQLVKILQLFKEATTTMSALEYLTSSMAVPLYYELFKILEEFKQKKTIPQWLILGCEAVMKKLLNYCNKTSLLHFIAIILDL
;
A
#
# COMPACT_ATOMS: atom_id res chain seq x y z
N LEU A 1 43.27 9.30 -13.88
CA LEU A 1 42.34 8.18 -13.54
C LEU A 1 42.32 8.11 -12.02
N ASP A 2 41.44 8.89 -11.42
CA ASP A 2 41.33 8.96 -9.96
C ASP A 2 40.71 7.67 -9.45
N THR A 3 41.53 6.88 -8.76
CA THR A 3 41.08 5.80 -7.90
C THR A 3 40.20 6.37 -6.81
N VAL A 4 38.89 6.20 -6.94
CA VAL A 4 37.93 6.43 -5.86
C VAL A 4 38.26 5.42 -4.77
N ILE A 5 39.05 5.87 -3.79
CA ILE A 5 39.24 5.14 -2.54
C ILE A 5 37.90 5.20 -1.82
N LEU A 6 37.09 4.15 -2.00
CA LEU A 6 35.89 3.89 -1.21
C LEU A 6 36.36 3.67 0.24
N ASP A 7 36.38 4.77 1.01
CA ASP A 7 36.71 4.75 2.43
C ASP A 7 35.71 3.83 3.14
N LYS A 8 36.20 2.70 3.70
CA LYS A 8 35.37 1.73 4.44
C LYS A 8 34.56 2.41 5.56
N LYS A 9 35.03 3.54 6.09
CA LYS A 9 34.31 4.36 7.09
C LYS A 9 33.01 4.98 6.55
N SER A 10 32.93 5.27 5.25
CA SER A 10 31.73 5.82 4.60
C SER A 10 30.62 4.78 4.43
N LEU A 11 30.97 3.49 4.28
CA LEU A 11 30.03 2.39 4.13
C LEU A 11 29.29 2.09 5.45
N TYR A 12 29.98 2.14 6.59
CA TYR A 12 29.35 1.92 7.90
C TYR A 12 28.38 3.04 8.30
N LYS A 13 28.53 4.24 7.72
CA LYS A 13 27.62 5.37 7.94
C LYS A 13 26.23 5.16 7.31
N ASN A 14 26.14 4.24 6.34
CA ASN A 14 24.92 3.88 5.62
C ASN A 14 24.29 2.57 6.13
N VAL A 15 24.83 1.98 7.20
CA VAL A 15 24.27 0.75 7.77
C VAL A 15 22.99 1.10 8.53
N LEU A 16 21.86 0.66 7.99
CA LEU A 16 20.54 0.83 8.59
C LEU A 16 20.52 0.28 10.02
N THR A 17 20.02 1.08 10.95
CA THR A 17 19.88 0.64 12.34
C THR A 17 18.76 -0.39 12.47
N LYS A 18 18.71 -1.10 13.61
CA LYS A 18 17.59 -2.02 13.92
C LYS A 18 16.23 -1.32 13.86
N LEU A 19 16.18 -0.03 14.23
CA LEU A 19 14.98 0.79 14.13
C LEU A 19 14.58 1.05 12.67
N ASP A 20 15.54 1.33 11.80
CA ASP A 20 15.28 1.58 10.38
C ASP A 20 14.82 0.31 9.66
N TRP A 21 15.43 -0.83 9.98
CA TRP A 21 14.95 -2.14 9.52
C TRP A 21 13.53 -2.46 9.99
N ASN A 22 13.16 -2.08 11.21
CA ASN A 22 11.80 -2.25 11.70
C ASN A 22 10.81 -1.37 10.93
N LYS A 23 11.16 -0.10 10.65
CA LYS A 23 10.36 0.81 9.82
C LYS A 23 10.16 0.25 8.40
N LEU A 24 11.23 -0.24 7.77
CA LEU A 24 11.16 -0.87 6.45
C LEU A 24 10.27 -2.11 6.46
N ARG A 25 10.36 -2.96 7.50
CA ARG A 25 9.50 -4.13 7.62
C ARG A 25 8.02 -3.75 7.71
N GLN A 26 7.69 -2.67 8.41
CA GLN A 26 6.31 -2.17 8.47
C GLN A 26 5.83 -1.65 7.10
N LEU A 27 6.69 -0.94 6.36
CA LEU A 27 6.39 -0.50 4.99
C LEU A 27 6.15 -1.69 4.05
N VAL A 28 7.02 -2.70 4.09
CA VAL A 28 6.89 -3.92 3.27
C VAL A 28 5.56 -4.63 3.54
N LYS A 29 5.11 -4.69 4.80
CA LYS A 29 3.80 -5.27 5.13
C LYS A 29 2.64 -4.53 4.45
N ILE A 30 2.71 -3.20 4.37
CA ILE A 30 1.69 -2.42 3.66
C ILE A 30 1.77 -2.68 2.16
N LEU A 31 2.97 -2.63 1.59
CA LEU A 31 3.18 -2.86 0.15
C LEU A 31 2.75 -4.27 -0.29
N GLN A 32 2.90 -5.25 0.60
CA GLN A 32 2.44 -6.62 0.36
C GLN A 32 0.92 -6.69 0.14
N LEU A 33 0.13 -5.90 0.88
CA LEU A 33 -1.32 -5.81 0.68
C LEU A 33 -1.66 -5.29 -0.73
N PHE A 34 -0.94 -4.27 -1.20
CA PHE A 34 -1.10 -3.77 -2.56
C PHE A 34 -0.68 -4.79 -3.60
N LYS A 35 0.41 -5.52 -3.36
CA LYS A 35 0.85 -6.60 -4.24
C LYS A 35 -0.24 -7.68 -4.37
N GLU A 36 -0.83 -8.11 -3.26
CA GLU A 36 -1.90 -9.11 -3.25
C GLU A 36 -3.13 -8.60 -4.01
N ALA A 37 -3.59 -7.39 -3.69
CA ALA A 37 -4.64 -6.70 -4.41
C ALA A 37 -4.39 -6.65 -5.92
N THR A 38 -3.23 -6.16 -6.35
CA THR A 38 -2.87 -6.06 -7.77
C THR A 38 -2.75 -7.43 -8.42
N THR A 39 -2.26 -8.44 -7.72
CA THR A 39 -2.15 -9.81 -8.25
C THR A 39 -3.55 -10.38 -8.50
N THR A 40 -4.47 -10.24 -7.54
CA THR A 40 -5.87 -10.64 -7.70
C THR A 40 -6.52 -9.92 -8.88
N MET A 41 -6.32 -8.61 -8.99
CA MET A 41 -6.85 -7.80 -10.10
C MET A 41 -6.26 -8.20 -11.46
N SER A 42 -4.97 -8.56 -11.51
CA SER A 42 -4.27 -8.91 -12.75
C SER A 42 -4.49 -10.36 -13.18
N ALA A 43 -4.93 -11.22 -12.27
CA ALA A 43 -5.29 -12.60 -12.58
C ALA A 43 -6.66 -12.70 -13.29
N LEU A 44 -7.45 -11.64 -13.26
CA LEU A 44 -8.71 -11.55 -13.96
C LEU A 44 -8.49 -11.04 -15.39
N GLU A 45 -8.98 -11.78 -16.37
CA GLU A 45 -8.92 -11.41 -17.79
C GLU A 45 -9.64 -10.07 -18.06
N TYR A 46 -10.67 -9.78 -17.25
CA TYR A 46 -11.31 -8.48 -17.13
C TYR A 46 -11.57 -8.19 -15.66
N LEU A 47 -10.95 -7.12 -15.13
CA LEU A 47 -11.34 -6.61 -13.83
C LEU A 47 -12.76 -6.04 -13.94
N THR A 48 -13.76 -6.80 -13.52
CA THR A 48 -15.11 -6.28 -13.48
C THR A 48 -15.21 -5.21 -12.40
N SER A 49 -15.93 -4.14 -12.73
CA SER A 49 -16.29 -3.07 -11.81
C SER A 49 -16.89 -3.59 -10.49
N SER A 50 -17.56 -4.75 -10.55
CA SER A 50 -18.12 -5.48 -9.40
C SER A 50 -17.06 -5.99 -8.42
N MET A 51 -15.84 -6.29 -8.87
CA MET A 51 -14.75 -6.78 -8.02
C MET A 51 -13.79 -5.66 -7.58
N ALA A 52 -13.64 -4.60 -8.36
CA ALA A 52 -12.72 -3.50 -8.06
C ALA A 52 -13.10 -2.74 -6.78
N VAL A 53 -14.39 -2.42 -6.61
CA VAL A 53 -14.88 -1.62 -5.48
C VAL A 53 -14.79 -2.38 -4.14
N PRO A 54 -15.22 -3.65 -4.01
CA PRO A 54 -14.99 -4.43 -2.80
C PRO A 54 -13.51 -4.53 -2.41
N LEU A 55 -12.63 -4.67 -3.39
CA LEU A 55 -11.19 -4.81 -3.16
C LEU A 55 -10.57 -3.50 -2.65
N TYR A 56 -11.02 -2.34 -3.16
CA TYR A 56 -10.65 -1.03 -2.59
C TYR A 56 -11.17 -0.84 -1.17
N TYR A 57 -12.37 -1.34 -0.87
CA TYR A 57 -12.95 -1.27 0.47
C TYR A 57 -12.18 -2.14 1.48
N GLU A 58 -11.82 -3.37 1.11
CA GLU A 58 -10.95 -4.25 1.92
C GLU A 58 -9.60 -3.59 2.20
N LEU A 59 -8.94 -3.03 1.18
CA LEU A 59 -7.70 -2.28 1.36
C LEU A 59 -7.88 -1.09 2.32
N PHE A 60 -8.99 -0.37 2.20
CA PHE A 60 -9.30 0.75 3.09
C PHE A 60 -9.40 0.30 4.55
N LYS A 61 -10.17 -0.76 4.82
CA LYS A 61 -10.36 -1.33 6.16
C LYS A 61 -9.04 -1.78 6.77
N ILE A 62 -8.22 -2.51 6.01
CA ILE A 62 -6.92 -2.99 6.50
C ILE A 62 -5.99 -1.81 6.82
N LEU A 63 -5.98 -0.76 6.00
CA LEU A 63 -5.18 0.44 6.26
C LEU A 63 -5.67 1.21 7.49
N GLU A 64 -6.99 1.26 7.72
CA GLU A 64 -7.59 1.88 8.90
C GLU A 64 -7.21 1.12 10.18
N GLU A 65 -7.33 -0.21 10.18
CA GLU A 65 -6.87 -1.08 11.27
C GLU A 65 -5.36 -0.96 11.49
N PHE A 66 -4.59 -0.80 10.41
CA PHE A 66 -3.15 -0.59 10.50
C PHE A 66 -2.88 0.70 11.27
N LYS A 67 -3.45 1.84 10.89
CA LYS A 67 -3.23 3.15 11.55
C LYS A 67 -3.49 3.15 13.06
N GLN A 68 -4.37 2.31 13.57
CA GLN A 68 -4.71 2.24 14.99
C GLN A 68 -3.61 1.59 15.85
N LYS A 69 -2.58 0.98 15.26
CA LYS A 69 -1.50 0.32 16.00
C LYS A 69 -0.52 1.36 16.55
N LYS A 70 -0.36 1.38 17.89
CA LYS A 70 0.52 2.32 18.63
C LYS A 70 2.00 2.32 18.23
N THR A 71 2.48 1.31 17.51
CA THR A 71 3.89 1.11 17.15
C THR A 71 4.26 1.63 15.76
N ILE A 72 3.33 2.30 15.08
CA ILE A 72 3.53 2.77 13.71
C ILE A 72 4.13 4.18 13.71
N PRO A 73 5.20 4.41 12.92
CA PRO A 73 5.75 5.74 12.73
C PRO A 73 4.75 6.71 12.07
N GLN A 74 4.75 7.97 12.51
CA GLN A 74 3.87 9.01 11.99
C GLN A 74 3.92 9.17 10.45
N TRP A 75 5.11 9.08 9.86
CA TRP A 75 5.27 9.19 8.40
C TRP A 75 4.52 8.08 7.64
N LEU A 76 4.41 6.89 8.23
CA LEU A 76 3.72 5.74 7.65
C LEU A 76 2.20 5.90 7.80
N ILE A 77 1.74 6.51 8.89
CA ILE A 77 0.34 6.89 9.09
C ILE A 77 -0.10 7.90 8.01
N LEU A 78 0.71 8.94 7.77
CA LEU A 78 0.46 9.92 6.70
C LEU A 78 0.43 9.26 5.30
N GLY A 79 1.32 8.28 5.08
CA GLY A 79 1.31 7.46 3.87
C GLY A 79 0.00 6.71 3.69
N CYS A 80 -0.47 6.01 4.74
CA CYS A 80 -1.75 5.30 4.71
C CYS A 80 -2.92 6.25 4.43
N GLU A 81 -2.96 7.42 5.06
CA GLU A 81 -4.01 8.43 4.85
C GLU A 81 -4.06 8.93 3.40
N ALA A 82 -2.89 9.18 2.81
CA ALA A 82 -2.81 9.59 1.41
C ALA A 82 -3.35 8.49 0.48
N VAL A 83 -3.07 7.21 0.76
CA VAL A 83 -3.60 6.10 -0.02
C VAL A 83 -5.11 5.95 0.18
N MET A 84 -5.59 5.96 1.43
CA MET A 84 -7.02 5.88 1.74
C MET A 84 -7.82 6.98 1.04
N LYS A 85 -7.30 8.20 1.00
CA LYS A 85 -7.92 9.32 0.26
C LYS A 85 -7.99 9.05 -1.25
N LYS A 86 -6.95 8.43 -1.84
CA LYS A 86 -6.97 8.02 -3.25
C LYS A 86 -7.98 6.91 -3.51
N LEU A 87 -8.04 5.89 -2.66
CA LEU A 87 -9.01 4.80 -2.76
C LEU A 87 -10.44 5.33 -2.72
N LEU A 88 -10.77 6.20 -1.76
CA LEU A 88 -12.07 6.86 -1.69
C LEU A 88 -12.38 7.67 -2.94
N ASN A 89 -11.40 8.39 -3.49
CA ASN A 89 -11.60 9.14 -4.72
C ASN A 89 -11.88 8.22 -5.93
N TYR A 90 -11.30 7.02 -5.98
CA TYR A 90 -11.65 6.03 -7.00
C TYR A 90 -13.09 5.54 -6.83
N CYS A 91 -13.51 5.24 -5.59
CA CYS A 91 -14.90 4.87 -5.29
C CYS A 91 -15.91 5.99 -5.61
N ASN A 92 -15.55 7.25 -5.40
CA ASN A 92 -16.43 8.39 -5.70
C ASN A 92 -16.55 8.68 -7.20
N LYS A 93 -15.57 8.24 -8.00
CA LYS A 93 -15.60 8.37 -9.46
C LYS A 93 -16.32 7.22 -10.15
N THR A 94 -16.60 6.13 -9.43
CA THR A 94 -17.37 5.01 -9.97
C THR A 94 -18.85 5.38 -10.12
N SER A 95 -19.42 5.09 -11.30
CA SER A 95 -20.81 5.42 -11.63
C SER A 95 -21.81 4.50 -10.92
N LEU A 96 -23.08 4.89 -10.87
CA LEU A 96 -24.18 4.06 -10.34
C LEU A 96 -24.21 2.64 -10.94
N LEU A 97 -23.82 2.50 -12.22
CA LEU A 97 -23.73 1.22 -12.92
C LEU A 97 -22.71 0.27 -12.27
N HIS A 98 -21.66 0.78 -11.62
CA HIS A 98 -20.70 -0.03 -10.88
C HIS A 98 -21.34 -0.62 -9.62
N PHE A 99 -22.14 0.17 -8.89
CA PHE A 99 -22.88 -0.33 -7.73
C PHE A 99 -23.92 -1.38 -8.13
N ILE A 100 -24.63 -1.16 -9.23
CA ILE A 100 -25.58 -2.14 -9.78
C ILE A 100 -24.84 -3.42 -10.18
N ALA A 101 -23.68 -3.32 -10.83
CA ALA A 101 -22.86 -4.49 -11.17
C ALA A 101 -22.41 -5.27 -9.91
N ILE A 102 -21.98 -4.59 -8.84
CA ILE A 102 -21.63 -5.25 -7.56
C ILE A 102 -22.83 -6.02 -6.99
N ILE A 103 -24.03 -5.43 -7.00
CA ILE A 103 -25.24 -6.05 -6.46
C ILE A 103 -25.69 -7.24 -7.33
N LEU A 104 -25.52 -7.16 -8.65
CA LEU A 104 -25.94 -8.21 -9.58
C LEU A 104 -24.94 -9.39 -9.67
N ASP A 105 -23.68 -9.18 -9.29
CA ASP A 105 -22.63 -10.21 -9.24
C ASP A 105 -22.63 -10.99 -7.90
N LEU A 106 -23.52 -10.61 -6.97
CA LEU A 106 -23.82 -11.25 -5.69
C LEU A 106 -24.88 -12.35 -5.84
#